data_AF-A0A3Q7HDD3-F1
#
_entry.id   AF-A0A3Q7HDD3-F1
#
_cell.length_a   1.000
_cell.length_b   1.000
_cell.length_c   1.000
_cell.angle_alpha   90.00
_cell.angle_beta   90.00
_cell.angle_gamma   90.00
#
_symmetry.space_group_name_H-M   'P 1'
#
loop_
_entity.id
_entity.type
_entity.pdbx_description
1 polymer ?
#
loop_
_entity_poly.entity_id
_entity_poly.type
_entity_poly.pdbx_seq_one_letter_code
_entity_poly.pdbx_strand_id
1 'polypeptide(L)'
;MLSFQIILHGFLLWASMGFLMPIGILVIRMTNRHEECGTRLKIIHAISQILSFLLVTAAAIMSIGNFDNSFTNNHQRIGLAVYAAIWLQAVTGILKPDRESKGRSIWFLVHWLLGVTVSLLGIINIYTGLQSYYTRTMRSTSVWNLAFTVEIVVILFIYLLQEKWALYKANQERFSQ
;
A
#
# COMPACT_ATOMS: atom_id res chain seq x y z
N MET A 1 5.70 13.12 -25.30
CA MET A 1 5.95 11.68 -25.08
C MET A 1 6.47 11.43 -23.66
N LEU A 2 7.63 11.98 -23.28
CA LEU A 2 8.19 11.81 -21.91
C LEU A 2 7.35 12.44 -20.78
N SER A 3 6.83 13.66 -20.97
CA SER A 3 5.98 14.34 -19.97
C SER A 3 4.70 13.57 -19.62
N PHE A 4 4.07 12.95 -20.63
CA PHE A 4 2.92 12.08 -20.43
C PHE A 4 3.29 10.83 -19.65
N GLN A 5 4.39 10.17 -19.98
CA GLN A 5 4.86 8.97 -19.28
C GLN A 5 5.15 9.26 -17.80
N ILE A 6 5.77 10.39 -17.48
CA ILE A 6 6.03 10.80 -16.09
C ILE A 6 4.71 10.96 -15.32
N ILE A 7 3.72 11.62 -15.92
CA ILE A 7 2.40 11.82 -15.30
C ILE A 7 1.70 10.48 -15.10
N LEU A 8 1.69 9.62 -16.13
CA LEU A 8 1.11 8.29 -16.06
C LEU A 8 1.79 7.42 -14.99
N HIS A 9 3.12 7.49 -14.87
CA HIS A 9 3.88 6.78 -13.83
C HIS A 9 3.40 7.18 -12.43
N GLY A 10 3.31 8.49 -12.21
CA GLY A 10 2.83 9.05 -10.95
C GLY A 10 1.41 8.58 -10.61
N PHE A 11 0.48 8.62 -11.58
CA PHE A 11 -0.89 8.16 -11.34
C PHE A 11 -1.00 6.65 -11.11
N LEU A 12 -0.23 5.82 -11.83
CA LEU A 12 -0.21 4.38 -11.62
C LEU A 12 0.30 4.04 -10.21
N LEU A 13 1.38 4.69 -9.75
CA LEU A 13 1.92 4.47 -8.41
C LEU A 13 1.05 5.08 -7.31
N TRP A 14 0.39 6.20 -7.54
CA TRP A 14 -0.61 6.72 -6.60
C TRP A 14 -1.78 5.74 -6.46
N ALA A 15 -2.43 5.36 -7.56
CA ALA A 15 -3.56 4.43 -7.55
C ALA A 15 -3.19 3.10 -6.88
N SER A 16 -1.98 2.62 -7.10
CA SER A 16 -1.47 1.40 -6.48
C SER A 16 -1.09 1.58 -5.01
N MET A 17 -0.03 2.32 -4.74
CA MET A 17 0.64 2.38 -3.44
C MET A 17 0.01 3.40 -2.50
N GLY A 18 -0.55 4.47 -3.05
CA GLY A 18 -1.28 5.49 -2.29
C GLY A 18 -2.68 5.04 -1.90
N PHE A 19 -3.37 4.31 -2.80
CA PHE A 19 -4.78 3.97 -2.62
C PHE A 19 -5.06 2.48 -2.44
N LEU A 20 -4.89 1.63 -3.47
CA LEU A 20 -5.33 0.22 -3.44
C LEU A 20 -4.65 -0.61 -2.35
N MET A 21 -3.35 -0.40 -2.14
CA MET A 21 -2.58 -1.11 -1.11
C MET A 21 -3.10 -0.78 0.31
N PRO A 22 -3.19 0.51 0.73
CA PRO A 22 -3.81 0.88 2.01
C PRO A 22 -5.27 0.45 2.17
N ILE A 23 -6.10 0.59 1.13
CA ILE A 23 -7.50 0.13 1.18
C ILE A 23 -7.57 -1.39 1.40
N GLY A 24 -6.73 -2.17 0.71
CA GLY A 24 -6.64 -3.61 0.93
C GLY A 24 -6.26 -3.96 2.38
N ILE A 25 -5.39 -3.18 3.01
CA ILE A 25 -5.02 -3.34 4.42
C ILE A 25 -6.20 -3.00 5.35
N LEU A 26 -6.94 -1.94 5.09
CA LEU A 26 -8.14 -1.59 5.85
C LEU A 26 -9.23 -2.68 5.76
N VAL A 27 -9.41 -3.26 4.57
CA VAL A 27 -10.39 -4.32 4.31
C VAL A 27 -10.03 -5.59 5.09
N ILE A 28 -8.78 -6.06 5.00
CA ILE A 28 -8.40 -7.31 5.70
C ILE A 28 -8.47 -7.16 7.21
N ARG A 29 -8.20 -5.97 7.77
CA ARG A 29 -8.37 -5.72 9.21
C ARG A 29 -9.81 -5.91 9.70
N MET A 30 -10.80 -5.77 8.81
CA MET A 30 -12.20 -6.02 9.16
C MET A 30 -12.52 -7.51 9.30
N THR A 31 -11.66 -8.44 8.84
CA THR A 31 -11.93 -9.89 9.01
C THR A 31 -11.93 -10.33 10.46
N ASN A 32 -11.23 -9.60 11.33
CA ASN A 32 -11.20 -9.91 12.77
C ASN A 32 -12.48 -9.50 13.50
N ARG A 33 -13.52 -9.04 12.77
CA ARG A 33 -14.72 -8.39 13.35
C ARG A 33 -16.05 -9.01 12.95
N HIS A 34 -16.09 -9.80 11.89
CA HIS A 34 -17.31 -10.41 11.35
C HIS A 34 -17.01 -11.84 10.93
N GLU A 35 -17.40 -12.80 11.75
CA GLU A 35 -17.20 -14.24 11.48
C GLU A 35 -17.83 -14.66 10.16
N GLU A 36 -19.02 -14.11 9.83
CA GLU A 36 -19.77 -14.44 8.61
C GLU A 36 -19.13 -13.88 7.32
N CYS A 37 -18.39 -12.76 7.40
CA CYS A 37 -17.86 -12.06 6.22
C CYS A 37 -16.35 -12.29 5.99
N GLY A 38 -15.70 -13.10 6.84
CA GLY A 38 -14.24 -13.25 6.85
C GLY A 38 -13.64 -13.73 5.52
N THR A 39 -14.32 -14.62 4.79
CA THR A 39 -13.84 -15.11 3.49
C THR A 39 -13.96 -14.05 2.40
N ARG A 40 -15.09 -13.33 2.34
CA ARG A 40 -15.32 -12.26 1.34
C ARG A 40 -14.29 -11.14 1.47
N LEU A 41 -14.00 -10.70 2.69
CA LEU A 41 -13.01 -9.65 2.94
C LEU A 41 -11.59 -10.08 2.58
N LYS A 42 -11.23 -11.36 2.78
CA LYS A 42 -9.94 -11.92 2.32
C LYS A 42 -9.82 -11.90 0.80
N ILE A 43 -10.91 -12.20 0.09
CA ILE A 43 -10.94 -12.13 -1.38
C ILE A 43 -10.79 -10.69 -1.86
N ILE A 44 -11.54 -9.74 -1.28
CA ILE A 44 -11.44 -8.32 -1.64
C ILE A 44 -10.02 -7.79 -1.38
N HIS A 45 -9.42 -8.15 -0.23
CA HIS A 45 -8.01 -7.85 0.04
C HIS A 45 -7.11 -8.39 -1.06
N ALA A 46 -7.20 -9.69 -1.37
CA ALA A 46 -6.35 -10.32 -2.39
C ALA A 46 -6.50 -9.65 -3.77
N ILE A 47 -7.73 -9.36 -4.20
CA ILE A 47 -8.01 -8.65 -5.46
C ILE A 47 -7.35 -7.26 -5.44
N SER A 48 -7.53 -6.50 -4.37
CA SER A 48 -6.92 -5.17 -4.22
C SER A 48 -5.39 -5.24 -4.31
N GLN A 49 -4.78 -6.23 -3.65
CA GLN A 49 -3.32 -6.41 -3.67
C GLN A 49 -2.79 -6.87 -5.04
N ILE A 50 -3.53 -7.73 -5.75
CA ILE A 50 -3.17 -8.14 -7.12
C ILE A 50 -3.24 -6.94 -8.07
N LEU A 51 -4.30 -6.13 -7.99
CA LEU A 51 -4.42 -4.92 -8.82
C LEU A 51 -3.30 -3.92 -8.51
N SER A 52 -3.00 -3.69 -7.23
CA SER A 52 -1.87 -2.85 -6.81
C SER A 52 -0.54 -3.37 -7.37
N PHE A 53 -0.28 -4.67 -7.25
CA PHE A 53 0.91 -5.33 -7.76
C PHE A 53 1.08 -5.15 -9.28
N LEU A 54 0.00 -5.35 -10.05
CA LEU A 54 0.01 -5.18 -11.50
C LEU A 54 0.30 -3.72 -11.91
N LEU A 55 -0.33 -2.75 -11.24
CA LEU A 55 -0.11 -1.32 -11.52
C LEU A 55 1.33 -0.88 -11.20
N VAL A 56 1.89 -1.33 -10.07
CA VAL A 56 3.30 -1.07 -9.74
C VAL A 56 4.23 -1.69 -10.75
N THR A 57 3.95 -2.93 -11.17
CA THR A 57 4.77 -3.62 -12.18
C THR A 57 4.73 -2.88 -13.52
N ALA A 58 3.55 -2.42 -13.97
CA ALA A 58 3.42 -1.61 -15.16
C ALA A 58 4.19 -0.28 -15.04
N ALA A 59 4.09 0.40 -13.89
CA ALA A 59 4.82 1.64 -13.63
C ALA A 59 6.34 1.44 -13.60
N ALA A 60 6.82 0.31 -13.05
CA ALA A 60 8.23 -0.05 -13.00
C ALA A 60 8.79 -0.38 -14.39
N ILE A 61 8.08 -1.18 -15.20
CA ILE A 61 8.45 -1.46 -16.59
C ILE A 61 8.54 -0.16 -17.38
N MET A 62 7.57 0.73 -17.22
CA MET A 62 7.59 2.03 -17.89
C MET A 62 8.77 2.90 -17.44
N SER A 63 9.11 2.89 -16.14
CA SER A 63 10.28 3.61 -15.63
C SER A 63 11.58 3.08 -16.24
N ILE A 64 11.76 1.76 -16.27
CA ILE A 64 12.97 1.13 -16.81
C ILE A 64 13.11 1.45 -18.31
N GLY A 65 12.02 1.37 -19.07
CA GLY A 65 12.06 1.56 -20.52
C GLY A 65 12.15 3.02 -20.98
N ASN A 66 11.71 3.99 -20.18
CA ASN A 66 11.50 5.36 -20.66
C ASN A 66 12.20 6.45 -19.86
N PHE A 67 12.65 6.16 -18.63
CA PHE A 67 13.25 7.18 -17.77
C PHE A 67 14.75 6.94 -17.57
N ASP A 68 15.43 7.99 -17.12
CA ASP A 68 16.79 7.86 -16.60
C ASP A 68 16.80 6.90 -15.40
N ASN A 69 17.73 5.95 -15.43
CA ASN A 69 17.94 4.92 -14.40
C ASN A 69 19.34 5.06 -13.78
N SER A 70 19.84 6.30 -13.64
CA SER A 70 21.12 6.60 -12.97
C SER A 70 21.10 6.39 -11.44
N PHE A 71 19.92 6.23 -10.83
CA PHE A 71 19.71 6.07 -9.39
C PHE A 71 20.42 7.15 -8.54
N THR A 72 20.47 8.38 -9.05
CA THR A 72 21.13 9.52 -8.40
C THR A 72 20.25 10.21 -7.38
N ASN A 73 18.92 10.06 -7.46
CA ASN A 73 17.99 10.65 -6.51
C ASN A 73 17.32 9.61 -5.58
N ASN A 74 16.82 10.09 -4.44
CA ASN A 74 16.19 9.25 -3.42
C ASN A 74 14.93 8.53 -3.93
N HIS A 75 14.13 9.15 -4.79
CA HIS A 75 12.92 8.54 -5.34
C HIS A 75 13.24 7.26 -6.14
N GLN A 76 14.27 7.27 -6.99
CA GLN A 76 14.69 6.08 -7.73
C GLN A 76 15.18 4.96 -6.80
N ARG A 77 15.98 5.31 -5.78
CA ARG A 77 16.55 4.33 -4.82
C ARG A 77 15.47 3.69 -3.95
N ILE A 78 14.58 4.52 -3.40
CA ILE A 78 13.43 4.05 -2.60
C ILE A 78 12.48 3.26 -3.49
N GLY A 79 12.19 3.74 -4.71
CA GLY A 79 11.31 3.06 -5.66
C GLY A 79 11.78 1.65 -6.01
N LEU A 80 13.09 1.45 -6.24
CA LEU A 80 13.65 0.11 -6.47
C LEU A 80 13.51 -0.78 -5.24
N ALA A 81 13.82 -0.27 -4.05
CA ALA A 81 13.68 -1.02 -2.80
C ALA A 81 12.21 -1.42 -2.53
N VAL A 82 11.27 -0.50 -2.77
CA VAL A 82 9.82 -0.74 -2.67
C VAL A 82 9.39 -1.81 -3.67
N TYR A 83 9.84 -1.73 -4.92
CA TYR A 83 9.49 -2.71 -5.94
C TYR A 83 9.95 -4.12 -5.57
N ALA A 84 11.19 -4.27 -5.10
CA ALA A 84 11.71 -5.55 -4.60
C ALA A 84 10.91 -6.06 -3.39
N ALA A 85 10.58 -5.18 -2.45
CA ALA A 85 9.81 -5.52 -1.27
C ALA A 85 8.35 -5.91 -1.60
N ILE A 86 7.75 -5.34 -2.64
CA ILE A 86 6.42 -5.71 -3.15
C ILE A 86 6.42 -7.14 -3.70
N TRP A 87 7.46 -7.52 -4.45
CA TRP A 87 7.62 -8.92 -4.89
C TRP A 87 7.75 -9.87 -3.71
N LEU A 88 8.56 -9.52 -2.70
CA LEU A 88 8.67 -10.30 -1.48
C LEU A 88 7.31 -10.40 -0.76
N GLN A 89 6.56 -9.30 -0.66
CA GLN A 89 5.22 -9.28 -0.07
C GLN A 89 4.23 -10.17 -0.83
N ALA A 90 4.28 -10.16 -2.16
CA ALA A 90 3.43 -11.01 -3.00
C ALA A 90 3.78 -12.50 -2.82
N VAL A 91 5.07 -12.85 -2.84
CA VAL A 91 5.53 -14.22 -2.61
C VAL A 91 5.13 -14.70 -1.22
N THR A 92 5.34 -13.89 -0.17
CA THR A 92 4.89 -14.28 1.18
C THR A 92 3.37 -14.46 1.25
N GLY A 93 2.59 -13.63 0.54
CA GLY A 93 1.13 -13.79 0.44
C GLY A 93 0.69 -15.08 -0.23
N ILE A 94 1.40 -15.51 -1.29
CA ILE A 94 1.16 -16.77 -2.02
C ILE A 94 1.53 -17.98 -1.15
N LEU A 95 2.67 -17.91 -0.46
CA LEU A 95 3.19 -18.97 0.42
C LEU A 95 2.49 -19.03 1.79
N LYS A 96 1.23 -18.59 1.87
CA LYS A 96 0.44 -18.60 3.09
C LYS A 96 0.30 -20.02 3.64
N PRO A 97 0.76 -20.30 4.88
CA PRO A 97 0.66 -21.63 5.48
C PRO A 97 -0.78 -22.05 5.80
N ASP A 98 -0.98 -23.36 5.87
CA ASP A 98 -2.24 -23.98 6.32
C ASP A 98 -2.65 -23.53 7.72
N ARG A 99 -3.94 -23.67 8.03
CA ARG A 99 -4.52 -23.20 9.31
C ARG A 99 -3.85 -23.80 10.54
N GLU A 100 -3.40 -25.04 10.44
CA GLU A 100 -2.86 -25.82 11.56
C GLU A 100 -1.32 -25.76 11.64
N SER A 101 -0.66 -25.04 10.72
CA SER A 101 0.80 -24.97 10.70
C SER A 101 1.35 -24.16 11.88
N LYS A 102 2.34 -24.73 12.60
CA LYS A 102 3.09 -24.04 13.68
C LYS A 102 3.76 -22.74 13.20
N GLY A 103 4.12 -22.66 11.91
CA GLY A 103 4.76 -21.48 11.31
C GLY A 103 3.80 -20.33 10.97
N ARG A 104 2.48 -20.54 11.08
CA ARG A 104 1.47 -19.57 10.64
C ARG A 104 1.54 -18.24 11.40
N SER A 105 1.85 -18.26 12.69
CA SER A 105 1.99 -17.04 13.50
C SER A 105 3.20 -16.21 13.08
N ILE A 106 4.34 -16.88 12.81
CA ILE A 106 5.56 -16.21 12.32
C ILE A 106 5.33 -15.63 10.93
N TRP A 107 4.73 -16.42 10.03
CA TRP A 107 4.33 -15.95 8.71
C TRP A 107 3.43 -14.73 8.80
N PHE A 108 2.41 -14.76 9.66
CA PHE A 108 1.49 -13.64 9.84
C PHE A 108 2.24 -12.38 10.28
N LEU A 109 3.12 -12.47 11.28
CA LEU A 109 3.92 -11.35 11.76
C LEU A 109 4.82 -10.77 10.65
N VAL A 110 5.52 -11.64 9.93
CA VAL A 110 6.43 -11.24 8.83
C VAL A 110 5.64 -10.58 7.70
N HIS A 111 4.58 -11.22 7.21
CA HIS A 111 3.73 -10.70 6.12
C HIS A 111 3.06 -9.38 6.52
N TRP A 112 2.66 -9.24 7.78
CA TRP A 112 2.08 -8.02 8.31
C TRP A 112 3.12 -6.89 8.40
N LEU A 113 4.28 -7.13 9.02
CA LEU A 113 5.36 -6.14 9.14
C LEU A 113 5.87 -5.69 7.77
N LEU A 114 6.06 -6.62 6.86
CA LEU A 114 6.48 -6.34 5.50
C LEU A 114 5.43 -5.50 4.76
N GLY A 115 4.15 -5.85 4.86
CA GLY A 115 3.06 -5.08 4.26
C GLY A 115 2.96 -3.64 4.79
N VAL A 116 3.12 -3.44 6.09
CA VAL A 116 3.18 -2.10 6.70
C VAL A 116 4.39 -1.32 6.17
N THR A 117 5.56 -1.95 6.14
CA THR A 117 6.80 -1.32 5.68
C THR A 117 6.71 -0.89 4.21
N VAL A 118 6.23 -1.79 3.35
CA VAL A 118 6.00 -1.53 1.91
C VAL A 118 5.02 -0.38 1.71
N SER A 119 3.95 -0.32 2.50
CA SER A 119 2.95 0.75 2.40
C SER A 119 3.53 2.11 2.80
N LEU A 120 4.27 2.17 3.93
CA LEU A 120 4.91 3.41 4.39
C LEU A 120 5.97 3.90 3.40
N LEU A 121 6.83 3.01 2.91
CA LEU A 121 7.82 3.37 1.91
C LEU A 121 7.18 3.78 0.58
N GLY A 122 6.04 3.19 0.21
CA GLY A 122 5.24 3.60 -0.96
C GLY A 122 4.76 5.05 -0.85
N ILE A 123 4.21 5.44 0.31
CA ILE A 123 3.78 6.82 0.59
C ILE A 123 4.97 7.80 0.50
N ILE A 124 6.09 7.46 1.14
CA ILE A 124 7.32 8.27 1.06
C ILE A 124 7.81 8.39 -0.38
N ASN A 125 7.72 7.29 -1.14
CA ASN A 125 8.14 7.28 -2.54
C ASN A 125 7.25 8.17 -3.43
N ILE A 126 5.95 8.29 -3.14
CA ILE A 126 5.05 9.20 -3.85
C ILE A 126 5.43 10.65 -3.56
N TYR A 127 5.66 11.04 -2.30
CA TYR A 127 6.07 12.42 -1.97
C TYR A 127 7.41 12.79 -2.62
N THR A 128 8.40 11.91 -2.54
CA THR A 128 9.71 12.13 -3.20
C THR A 128 9.58 12.13 -4.73
N GLY A 129 8.62 11.39 -5.29
CA GLY A 129 8.27 11.41 -6.71
C GLY A 129 7.65 12.74 -7.14
N LEU A 130 6.72 13.30 -6.34
CA LEU A 130 6.15 14.64 -6.55
C LEU A 130 7.24 15.72 -6.48
N GLN A 131 8.17 15.62 -5.53
CA GLN A 131 9.33 16.53 -5.48
C GLN A 131 10.20 16.40 -6.72
N SER A 132 10.46 15.17 -7.18
CA SER A 132 11.25 14.91 -8.40
C SER A 132 10.55 15.43 -9.65
N TYR A 133 9.21 15.33 -9.71
CA TYR A 133 8.39 15.91 -10.77
C TYR A 133 8.51 17.43 -10.82
N TYR A 134 8.42 18.09 -9.66
CA TYR A 134 8.62 19.54 -9.56
C TYR A 134 10.00 19.93 -10.07
N THR A 135 11.08 19.31 -9.56
CA THR A 135 12.45 19.63 -9.98
C THR A 135 12.67 19.45 -11.49
N ARG A 136 12.03 18.46 -12.12
CA ARG A 136 12.20 18.19 -13.56
C ARG A 136 11.33 19.06 -14.47
N THR A 137 10.14 19.44 -14.02
CA THR A 137 9.13 20.10 -14.88
C THR A 137 8.90 21.56 -14.52
N MET A 138 9.36 22.00 -13.35
CA MET A 138 9.07 23.29 -12.71
C MET A 138 7.56 23.56 -12.53
N ARG A 139 6.72 22.53 -12.65
CA ARG A 139 5.27 22.64 -12.45
C ARG A 139 4.95 22.44 -10.98
N SER A 140 4.13 23.34 -10.43
CA SER A 140 3.68 23.25 -9.04
C SER A 140 3.01 21.90 -8.77
N THR A 141 3.42 21.28 -7.65
CA THR A 141 2.84 20.04 -7.14
C THR A 141 1.97 20.27 -5.90
N SER A 142 1.72 21.52 -5.50
CA SER A 142 1.02 21.84 -4.25
C SER A 142 -0.38 21.22 -4.16
N VAL A 143 -1.14 21.24 -5.26
CA VAL A 143 -2.48 20.64 -5.32
C VAL A 143 -2.40 19.12 -5.15
N TRP A 144 -1.44 18.47 -5.79
CA TRP A 144 -1.23 17.02 -5.70
C TRP A 144 -0.73 16.60 -4.32
N ASN A 145 0.19 17.36 -3.72
CA ASN A 145 0.63 17.14 -2.35
C ASN A 145 -0.54 17.27 -1.37
N LEU A 146 -1.34 18.33 -1.48
CA LEU A 146 -2.52 18.53 -0.63
C LEU A 146 -3.53 17.38 -0.78
N ALA A 147 -3.87 17.02 -2.02
CA ALA A 147 -4.79 15.92 -2.29
C ALA A 147 -4.30 14.60 -1.69
N PHE A 148 -3.01 14.27 -1.88
CA PHE A 148 -2.42 13.06 -1.32
C PHE A 148 -2.37 13.09 0.22
N THR A 149 -2.03 14.24 0.81
CA THR A 149 -2.04 14.39 2.28
C THR A 149 -3.45 14.20 2.84
N VAL A 150 -4.47 14.78 2.23
CA VAL A 150 -5.87 14.60 2.65
C VAL A 150 -6.28 13.13 2.54
N GLU A 151 -5.94 12.46 1.44
CA GLU A 151 -6.20 11.02 1.26
C GLU A 151 -5.57 10.18 2.39
N ILE A 152 -4.29 10.39 2.68
CA ILE A 152 -3.59 9.66 3.76
C ILE A 152 -4.20 9.96 5.13
N VAL A 153 -4.57 11.20 5.42
CA VAL A 153 -5.24 11.57 6.67
C VAL A 153 -6.59 10.85 6.80
N VAL A 154 -7.38 10.76 5.74
CA VAL A 154 -8.66 10.02 5.75
C VAL A 154 -8.42 8.53 5.97
N ILE A 155 -7.45 7.92 5.29
CA ILE A 155 -7.09 6.51 5.47
C ILE A 155 -6.65 6.25 6.92
N LEU A 156 -5.79 7.10 7.49
CA LEU A 156 -5.33 7.00 8.88
C LEU A 156 -6.48 7.20 9.87
N PHE A 157 -7.38 8.14 9.61
CA PHE A 157 -8.57 8.35 10.44
C PHE A 157 -9.46 7.10 10.46
N ILE A 158 -9.74 6.50 9.30
CA ILE A 158 -10.49 5.24 9.20
C ILE A 158 -9.74 4.11 9.93
N TYR A 159 -8.42 4.02 9.76
CA TYR A 159 -7.59 3.03 10.46
C TYR A 159 -7.72 3.13 11.98
N LEU A 160 -7.68 4.34 12.54
CA LEU A 160 -7.81 4.60 13.98
C LEU A 160 -9.23 4.36 14.48
N LEU A 161 -10.25 4.77 13.71
CA LEU A 161 -11.65 4.50 14.03
C LEU A 161 -11.93 3.01 14.14
N GLN A 162 -11.38 2.23 13.19
CA GLN A 162 -11.46 0.77 13.19
C GLN A 162 -10.92 0.15 14.50
N GLU A 163 -9.84 0.71 15.06
CA GLU A 163 -9.26 0.25 16.34
C GLU A 163 -10.14 0.63 17.54
N LYS A 164 -10.57 1.89 17.64
CA LYS A 164 -11.42 2.37 18.74
C LYS A 164 -12.77 1.65 18.79
N TRP A 165 -13.38 1.41 17.63
CA TRP A 165 -14.64 0.67 17.55
C TRP A 165 -14.52 -0.77 18.06
N ALA A 166 -13.38 -1.43 17.82
CA ALA A 166 -13.13 -2.78 18.32
C ALA A 166 -13.04 -2.80 19.86
N LEU A 167 -12.33 -1.83 20.45
CA LEU A 167 -12.25 -1.67 21.89
C LEU A 167 -13.62 -1.38 22.52
N TYR A 168 -14.43 -0.53 21.88
CA TYR A 168 -15.79 -0.23 22.35
C TYR A 168 -16.67 -1.48 22.41
N LYS A 169 -16.69 -2.29 21.35
CA LYS A 169 -17.47 -3.54 21.31
C LYS A 169 -17.02 -4.56 22.35
N ALA A 170 -15.71 -4.77 22.49
CA ALA A 170 -15.15 -5.68 23.49
C ALA A 170 -15.53 -5.27 24.93
N ASN A 171 -15.57 -3.96 25.21
CA ASN A 171 -16.03 -3.45 26.50
C ASN A 171 -17.53 -3.70 26.74
N GLN A 172 -18.38 -3.48 25.73
CA GLN A 172 -19.82 -3.73 25.84
C GLN A 172 -20.13 -5.20 26.17
N GLU A 173 -19.49 -6.14 25.46
CA GLU A 173 -19.65 -7.58 25.70
C GLU A 173 -19.24 -7.96 27.14
N ARG A 174 -18.15 -7.39 27.65
CA ARG A 174 -17.67 -7.61 29.01
C ARG A 174 -18.63 -7.09 30.10
N PHE A 175 -19.36 -6.01 29.83
CA PHE A 175 -20.34 -5.45 30.79
C PHE A 175 -21.73 -6.10 30.69
N SER A 176 -21.98 -6.88 29.65
CA SER A 176 -23.23 -7.63 29.44
C SER A 176 -23.20 -9.08 29.96
N GLN A 177 -22.04 -9.54 30.47
CA GLN A 177 -21.83 -10.84 31.14
C GLN A 177 -21.72 -10.63 32.65
#